data_AF-A0A2E9VWM9-F1
#
_entry.id   AF-A0A2E9VWM9-F1
#
_cell.length_a   1.000
_cell.length_b   1.000
_cell.length_c   1.000
_cell.angle_alpha   90.00
_cell.angle_beta   90.00
_cell.angle_gamma   90.00
#
_symmetry.space_group_name_H-M   'P 1'
#
loop_
_entity.id
_entity.type
_entity.pdbx_description
1 polymer ?
#
loop_
_entity_poly.entity_id
_entity_poly.type
_entity_poly.pdbx_seq_one_letter_code
_entity_poly.pdbx_strand_id
1 'polypeptide(L)'
;MSNMNSQCEAHINALVDLCCETLQGDQSNLDERKDKLIKSLVMSGYARHEGPPLQAELESRVKEKCPDPAIHRSSELAGVTNHLQEIFEEVVRFETKLPHQKSKPRTANISAATND
;
A
#
# COMPACT_ATOMS: atom_id res chain seq x y z
N MET A 1 -9.85 -6.97 18.17
CA MET A 1 -10.28 -6.34 16.90
C MET A 1 -9.42 -5.12 16.70
N SER A 2 -8.46 -5.21 15.78
CA SER A 2 -7.55 -4.12 15.44
C SER A 2 -8.34 -2.86 15.14
N ASN A 3 -7.98 -1.74 15.77
CA ASN A 3 -8.58 -0.42 15.53
C ASN A 3 -8.06 0.14 14.19
N MET A 4 -8.36 -0.59 13.13
CA MET A 4 -7.91 -0.29 11.79
C MET A 4 -9.00 0.50 11.10
N ASN A 5 -8.65 1.67 10.56
CA ASN A 5 -9.62 2.51 9.86
C ASN A 5 -10.12 1.78 8.60
N SER A 6 -11.39 1.97 8.26
CA SER A 6 -12.05 1.47 7.04
C SER A 6 -11.24 1.65 5.76
N GLN A 7 -10.47 2.73 5.63
CA GLN A 7 -9.60 2.96 4.48
C GLN A 7 -8.41 2.01 4.44
N CYS A 8 -7.73 1.78 5.58
CA CYS A 8 -6.65 0.80 5.68
C CYS A 8 -7.17 -0.58 5.31
N GLU A 9 -8.33 -0.97 5.85
CA GLU A 9 -8.97 -2.25 5.58
C GLU A 9 -9.27 -2.44 4.08
N ALA A 10 -9.78 -1.39 3.41
CA ALA A 10 -10.02 -1.42 1.97
C ALA A 10 -8.72 -1.60 1.16
N HIS A 11 -7.63 -0.92 1.56
CA HIS A 11 -6.34 -1.04 0.89
C HIS A 11 -5.69 -2.41 1.12
N ILE A 12 -5.81 -3.00 2.32
CA ILE A 12 -5.37 -4.37 2.57
C ILE A 12 -6.16 -5.34 1.70
N ASN A 13 -7.49 -5.23 1.67
CA ASN A 13 -8.30 -6.13 0.86
C ASN A 13 -7.94 -6.05 -0.63
N ALA A 14 -7.64 -4.85 -1.14
CA ALA A 14 -7.16 -4.68 -2.51
C ALA A 14 -5.77 -5.30 -2.76
N LEU A 15 -4.86 -5.26 -1.78
CA LEU A 15 -3.57 -5.95 -1.85
C LEU A 15 -3.74 -7.48 -1.79
N VAL A 16 -4.67 -7.98 -0.97
CA VAL A 16 -5.01 -9.41 -0.91
C VAL A 16 -5.57 -9.88 -2.26
N ASP A 17 -6.47 -9.10 -2.88
CA ASP A 17 -6.97 -9.37 -4.23
C ASP A 17 -5.84 -9.46 -5.25
N LEU A 18 -4.92 -8.49 -5.22
CA LEU A 18 -3.76 -8.47 -6.10
C LEU A 18 -2.88 -9.71 -5.90
N CYS A 19 -2.64 -10.13 -4.65
CA CYS A 19 -1.92 -11.37 -4.36
C CYS A 19 -2.64 -12.59 -4.94
N CYS A 20 -3.96 -12.70 -4.76
CA CYS A 20 -4.74 -13.81 -5.31
C CYS A 20 -4.71 -13.85 -6.85
N GLU A 21 -4.87 -12.70 -7.53
CA GLU A 21 -4.74 -12.56 -8.99
C GLU A 21 -3.37 -13.07 -9.46
N THR A 22 -2.31 -12.67 -8.76
CA THR A 22 -0.92 -13.03 -9.07
C THR A 22 -0.68 -14.53 -8.95
N LEU A 23 -1.19 -15.15 -7.87
CA LEU A 23 -1.07 -16.60 -7.66
C LEU A 23 -1.89 -17.40 -8.70
N GLN A 24 -2.92 -16.80 -9.29
CA GLN A 24 -3.70 -17.40 -10.38
C GLN A 24 -3.02 -17.22 -11.74
N GLY A 25 -1.88 -16.51 -11.80
CA GLY A 25 -1.12 -16.29 -13.02
C GLY A 25 -1.45 -14.99 -13.76
N ASP A 26 -2.29 -14.12 -13.20
CA ASP A 26 -2.54 -12.79 -13.76
C ASP A 26 -1.59 -11.76 -13.16
N GLN A 27 -0.49 -11.50 -13.86
CA GLN A 27 0.52 -10.50 -13.48
C GLN A 27 0.38 -9.17 -14.23
N SER A 28 -0.67 -9.04 -15.05
CA SER A 28 -0.75 -8.00 -16.10
C SER A 28 -0.70 -6.56 -15.54
N ASN A 29 -1.05 -6.37 -14.26
CA ASN A 29 -1.10 -5.06 -13.61
C ASN A 29 -0.46 -5.04 -12.21
N LEU A 30 0.35 -6.05 -11.85
CA LEU A 30 0.95 -6.15 -10.51
C LEU A 30 1.82 -4.93 -10.20
N ASP A 31 2.76 -4.63 -11.09
CA ASP A 31 3.79 -3.62 -10.86
C ASP A 31 3.21 -2.21 -10.76
N GLU A 32 2.18 -1.89 -11.55
CA GLU A 32 1.56 -0.56 -11.52
C GLU A 32 0.63 -0.39 -10.30
N ARG A 33 -0.09 -1.45 -9.90
CA ARG A 33 -1.07 -1.37 -8.81
C ARG A 33 -0.41 -1.44 -7.43
N LYS A 34 0.66 -2.23 -7.27
CA LYS A 34 1.29 -2.47 -5.96
C LYS A 34 1.78 -1.19 -5.30
N ASP A 35 2.53 -0.35 -6.03
CA ASP A 35 3.13 0.86 -5.47
C ASP A 35 2.06 1.88 -5.05
N LYS A 36 1.01 2.01 -5.87
CA LYS A 36 -0.11 2.92 -5.58
C LYS A 36 -0.90 2.48 -4.35
N LEU A 37 -1.17 1.18 -4.23
CA LEU A 37 -1.88 0.61 -3.09
C LEU A 37 -1.06 0.74 -1.81
N ILE A 38 0.24 0.46 -1.86
CA ILE A 38 1.14 0.60 -0.71
C ILE A 38 1.24 2.04 -0.25
N LYS A 39 1.41 3.01 -1.16
CA LYS A 39 1.42 4.44 -0.79
C LYS A 39 0.12 4.86 -0.12
N SER A 40 -1.03 4.43 -0.66
CA SER A 40 -2.33 4.72 -0.07
C SER A 40 -2.50 4.09 1.32
N LEU A 41 -1.99 2.87 1.50
CA LEU A 41 -1.98 2.18 2.78
C LEU A 41 -1.12 2.91 3.83
N VAL A 42 0.06 3.40 3.45
CA VAL A 42 0.91 4.21 4.34
C VAL A 42 0.21 5.53 4.69
N MET A 43 -0.35 6.24 3.71
CA MET A 43 -1.05 7.52 3.90
C MET A 43 -2.30 7.40 4.78
N SER A 44 -3.00 6.26 4.71
CA SER A 44 -4.16 5.98 5.59
C SER A 44 -3.77 5.68 7.04
N GLY A 45 -2.47 5.60 7.33
CA GLY A 45 -1.93 5.50 8.68
C GLY A 45 -1.57 4.08 9.12
N TYR A 46 -1.58 3.09 8.20
CA TYR A 46 -1.25 1.71 8.53
C TYR A 46 0.17 1.55 9.11
N ALA A 47 1.10 2.45 8.77
CA ALA A 47 2.46 2.47 9.34
C ALA A 47 2.50 2.63 10.87
N ARG A 48 1.42 3.13 11.49
CA ARG A 48 1.29 3.27 12.95
C ARG A 48 0.44 2.17 13.56
N HIS A 49 0.01 1.19 12.76
CA HIS A 49 -0.82 0.10 13.23
C HIS A 49 -0.03 -0.83 14.15
N GLU A 50 -0.54 -1.03 15.37
CA GLU A 50 -0.03 -2.04 16.29
C GLU A 50 -0.61 -3.41 15.89
N GLY A 51 0.08 -4.09 14.99
CA GLY A 51 -0.34 -5.37 14.43
C GLY A 51 0.83 -6.17 13.87
N PRO A 52 0.56 -7.33 13.25
CA PRO A 52 1.59 -8.10 12.56
C PRO A 52 2.19 -7.29 11.40
N PRO A 53 3.40 -7.66 10.92
CA PRO A 53 3.96 -7.11 9.69
C PRO A 53 2.98 -7.23 8.51
N LEU A 54 3.04 -6.30 7.55
CA LEU A 54 2.18 -6.32 6.37
C LEU A 54 2.26 -7.66 5.65
N GLN A 55 3.47 -8.25 5.54
CA GLN A 55 3.65 -9.58 4.98
C GLN A 55 2.75 -10.63 5.65
N ALA A 56 2.82 -10.73 6.98
CA ALA A 56 2.09 -11.76 7.74
C ALA A 56 0.58 -11.54 7.69
N GLU A 57 0.13 -10.27 7.72
CA GLU A 57 -1.28 -9.91 7.56
C GLU A 57 -1.81 -10.34 6.18
N LEU A 58 -1.06 -10.03 5.11
CA LEU A 58 -1.43 -10.42 3.75
C LEU A 58 -1.43 -11.94 3.58
N GLU A 59 -0.41 -12.64 4.06
CA GLU A 59 -0.36 -14.10 3.98
C GLU A 59 -1.54 -14.77 4.68
N SER A 60 -1.91 -14.28 5.87
CA SER A 60 -3.07 -14.81 6.60
C SER A 60 -4.35 -14.63 5.79
N ARG A 61 -4.61 -13.41 5.31
CA ARG A 61 -5.83 -13.09 4.56
C ARG A 61 -5.90 -13.74 3.18
N VAL A 62 -4.76 -13.90 2.51
CA VAL A 62 -4.68 -14.61 1.21
C VAL A 62 -5.00 -16.08 1.41
N LYS A 63 -4.48 -16.73 2.47
CA LYS A 63 -4.81 -18.12 2.80
C LYS A 63 -6.29 -18.32 3.11
N GLU A 64 -6.94 -17.32 3.69
CA GLU A 64 -8.39 -17.34 3.93
C GLU A 64 -9.21 -17.10 2.65
N LYS A 65 -8.78 -16.16 1.81
CA LYS A 65 -9.55 -15.72 0.63
C LYS A 65 -9.37 -16.61 -0.59
N CYS A 66 -8.16 -17.08 -0.86
CA CYS A 66 -7.84 -17.95 -1.99
C CYS A 66 -6.97 -19.14 -1.52
N PRO A 67 -7.54 -20.07 -0.72
CA PRO A 67 -6.79 -21.13 -0.05
C PRO A 67 -6.07 -22.07 -1.01
N ASP A 68 -6.71 -22.45 -2.12
CA ASP A 68 -6.16 -23.40 -3.08
C ASP A 68 -4.88 -22.85 -3.77
N PRO A 69 -4.89 -21.66 -4.40
CA PRO A 69 -3.67 -21.02 -4.87
C PRO A 69 -2.63 -20.80 -3.76
N ALA A 70 -3.05 -20.35 -2.58
CA ALA A 70 -2.14 -20.05 -1.47
C ALA A 70 -1.39 -21.29 -0.96
N ILE A 71 -2.02 -22.47 -0.97
CA ILE A 71 -1.41 -23.74 -0.56
C ILE A 71 -0.47 -24.24 -1.64
N HIS A 72 -0.92 -24.30 -2.89
CA HIS A 72 -0.14 -24.85 -3.99
C HIS A 72 1.03 -23.96 -4.39
N ARG A 73 0.95 -22.66 -4.11
CA ARG A 73 1.94 -21.64 -4.47
C ARG A 73 2.45 -20.88 -3.24
N SER A 74 2.60 -21.58 -2.13
CA SER A 74 3.04 -20.99 -0.85
C SER A 74 4.39 -20.25 -0.93
N SER A 75 5.33 -20.75 -1.72
CA SER A 75 6.62 -20.08 -1.98
C SER A 75 6.45 -18.78 -2.78
N GLU A 76 5.62 -18.80 -3.81
CA GLU A 76 5.33 -17.60 -4.62
C GLU A 76 4.59 -16.56 -3.79
N LEU A 77 3.63 -16.99 -2.95
CA LEU A 77 2.94 -16.13 -2.00
C LEU A 77 3.93 -15.43 -1.08
N ALA A 78 4.83 -16.19 -0.43
CA ALA A 78 5.85 -15.61 0.44
C ALA A 78 6.77 -14.62 -0.31
N GLY A 79 7.14 -14.93 -1.56
CA GLY A 79 7.93 -14.02 -2.39
C GLY A 79 7.20 -12.70 -2.70
N VAL A 80 5.94 -12.78 -3.11
CA VAL A 80 5.11 -11.61 -3.43
C VAL A 80 4.87 -10.76 -2.18
N THR A 81 4.49 -11.36 -1.06
CA THR A 81 4.21 -10.62 0.18
C THR A 81 5.47 -10.03 0.80
N ASN A 82 6.62 -10.70 0.70
CA ASN A 82 7.90 -10.12 1.09
C ASN A 82 8.26 -8.90 0.22
N HIS A 83 8.07 -8.99 -1.10
CA HIS A 83 8.29 -7.85 -2.00
C HIS A 83 7.39 -6.65 -1.65
N LEU A 84 6.13 -6.89 -1.31
CA LEU A 84 5.20 -5.84 -0.86
C LEU A 84 5.62 -5.23 0.49
N GLN A 85 6.14 -6.04 1.41
CA GLN A 85 6.68 -5.58 2.69
C GLN A 85 7.90 -4.67 2.48
N GLU A 86 8.82 -5.04 1.60
CA GLU A 86 10.01 -4.23 1.29
C GLU A 86 9.63 -2.85 0.74
N ILE A 87 8.70 -2.79 -0.22
CA ILE A 87 8.20 -1.52 -0.77
C ILE A 87 7.50 -0.71 0.34
N PHE A 88 6.69 -1.35 1.19
CA PHE A 88 6.03 -0.67 2.30
C PHE A 88 7.03 -0.03 3.25
N GLU A 89 8.07 -0.75 3.67
CA GLU A 89 9.12 -0.22 4.53
C GLU A 89 9.93 0.89 3.87
N GLU A 90 10.16 0.80 2.56
CA GLU A 90 10.79 1.86 1.79
C GLU A 90 9.93 3.13 1.82
N VAL A 91 8.64 3.04 1.50
CA VAL A 91 7.71 4.18 1.51
C VAL A 91 7.62 4.79 2.91
N VAL A 92 7.48 3.98 3.96
CA VAL A 92 7.46 4.46 5.36
C VAL A 92 8.76 5.19 5.70
N ARG A 93 9.92 4.68 5.28
CA ARG A 93 11.22 5.33 5.47
C ARG A 93 11.33 6.66 4.72
N PHE A 94 10.77 6.76 3.52
CA PHE A 94 10.77 8.03 2.77
C PHE A 94 9.85 9.08 3.42
N GLU A 95 8.64 8.69 3.79
CA GLU A 95 7.66 9.59 4.44
C GLU A 95 8.16 10.10 5.81
N THR A 96 8.91 9.28 6.54
CA THR A 96 9.52 9.70 7.83
C THR A 96 10.74 10.61 7.66
N LYS A 97 11.52 10.44 6.58
CA LYS A 97 12.68 11.30 6.27
C LYS A 97 12.31 12.64 5.65
N LEU A 98 11.11 12.80 5.13
CA LEU A 98 10.56 14.06 4.63
C LEU A 98 9.72 14.72 5.74
N PRO A 99 10.30 15.58 6.61
CA PRO A 99 9.49 16.35 7.54
C PRO A 99 8.65 17.33 6.73
N HIS A 100 7.39 16.97 6.42
CA HIS A 100 6.37 17.84 5.83
C HIS A 100 6.95 18.95 4.94
N GLN A 101 7.36 18.63 3.71
CA GLN A 101 7.27 19.65 2.67
C GLN A 101 5.78 19.91 2.45
N LYS A 102 5.20 20.75 3.34
CA LYS A 102 4.00 21.51 3.02
C LYS A 102 4.31 22.19 1.71
N SER A 103 3.79 21.64 0.61
CA SER A 103 3.63 22.37 -0.63
C SER A 103 3.06 23.72 -0.24
N LYS A 104 3.89 24.77 -0.32
CA LYS A 104 3.41 26.14 -0.16
C LYS A 104 2.24 26.25 -1.14
N PRO A 105 1.03 26.64 -0.72
CA PRO A 105 0.01 26.99 -1.70
C PRO A 105 0.64 28.02 -2.61
N ARG A 106 0.74 27.67 -3.90
CA ARG A 106 1.23 28.55 -4.95
C ARG A 106 0.27 29.74 -4.95
N THR A 107 0.65 30.81 -4.26
CA THR A 107 -0.05 32.09 -4.33
C THR A 107 -0.17 32.44 -5.80
N ALA A 108 -1.40 32.40 -6.29
CA ALA A 108 -1.72 32.75 -7.65
C ALA A 108 -1.17 34.17 -7.92
N ASN A 109 -0.55 34.32 -9.08
CA ASN A 109 -0.11 35.60 -9.60
C ASN A 109 -1.25 36.62 -9.50
N ILE A 110 -1.12 37.60 -8.63
CA ILE A 110 -1.83 38.87 -8.78
C ILE A 110 -0.83 39.89 -9.33
N SER A 111 -0.64 39.85 -10.64
CA SER A 111 -0.14 41.00 -11.38
C SER A 111 -1.25 42.06 -11.33
N ALA A 112 -1.27 42.87 -10.27
CA ALA A 112 -2.03 44.12 -10.25
C ALA A 112 -1.19 45.19 -10.96
N ALA A 113 -1.13 45.08 -12.28
CA ALA A 113 -0.78 46.19 -13.15
C ALA A 113 -2.09 46.91 -13.50
N THR A 114 -2.39 48.00 -12.80
CA THR A 114 -3.29 49.04 -13.31
C THR A 114 -2.78 50.41 -12.86
N ASN A 115 -2.36 51.13 -13.88
CA ASN A 115 -2.05 52.54 -14.01
C ASN A 115 -3.18 53.45 -13.48
N ASP A 116 -2.86 54.40 -12.59
CA ASP A 116 -3.27 55.81 -12.67
C ASP A 116 -2.36 56.68 -11.77
#